data_AF-A0A975EI15-F1
#
_entry.id   AF-A0A975EI15-F1
#
_cell.length_a   1.000
_cell.length_b   1.000
_cell.length_c   1.000
_cell.angle_alpha   90.00
_cell.angle_beta   90.00
_cell.angle_gamma   90.00
#
_symmetry.space_group_name_H-M   'P 1'
#
loop_
_entity.id
_entity.type
_entity.pdbx_description
1 polymer ?
#
loop_
_entity_poly.entity_id
_entity_poly.type
_entity_poly.pdbx_seq_one_letter_code
_entity_poly.pdbx_strand_id
1 'polypeptide(L)'
;MKKRIDLNFIKNWCRNLSMASKSESFTVEGWMSSFHFTTIAKLMGILLFVGCQEDTRQDKNDRSARKPTPELSRRTQVPESREVRGKPIPKNLNGFSDIKRMIEDMGNQNTAEKWNAAVGFQGSQHERAYLLKIVLSQMCATDGAEAAMGLVTASFGPGDFRDILLMDVFSSKTTSIGDLLALRSKLTETSELASASAGISCAIARMDDLKDLNCIMKVLDADSLPILLNGLGMRIQALVTKGEDVSGELDGALQIAKACDSALGGEGHMVSDLLLKVAEDAPFEVWAILNSDESKTEDSRMLVDVAGLMAKVDPARAMSIVIDSRKPEGIERVFVRWLQFDPKAAELWYQIHLKEFSQPTKDELVSGFAKVSIRTKNLEDARKWAESIVDASARKQIEGEIWTAERDTLRKEASTDPAGTVQAIVSGESNYADYWLEEAMVTWVSKDFNKAQEWYQENWKSLPAEKSQYVAAAFATQAMGQGDTATARQWASYIRNTKTKQRIEAAIAKAERQNGN
;
A
#
# COMPACT_ATOMS: atom_id res chain seq x y z
N MET A 1 -3.32 -4.01 28.44
CA MET A 1 -2.37 -2.88 28.32
C MET A 1 -3.01 -1.81 27.44
N LYS A 2 -3.31 -0.61 27.96
CA LYS A 2 -3.77 0.52 27.14
C LYS A 2 -2.55 1.10 26.40
N LYS A 3 -2.45 0.89 25.07
CA LYS A 3 -1.43 1.57 24.25
C LYS A 3 -1.79 3.06 24.19
N ARG A 4 -0.92 3.94 24.72
CA ARG A 4 -1.00 5.38 24.47
C ARG A 4 -0.51 5.64 23.06
N ILE A 5 -1.29 6.37 22.27
CA ILE A 5 -0.82 6.94 20.99
C ILE A 5 0.33 7.90 21.33
N ASP A 6 1.50 7.66 20.74
CA ASP A 6 2.65 8.55 20.92
C ASP A 6 2.46 9.81 20.06
N LEU A 7 1.94 10.85 20.70
CA LEU A 7 1.74 12.17 20.10
C LEU A 7 3.06 12.80 19.60
N ASN A 8 4.23 12.34 20.06
CA ASN A 8 5.51 12.83 19.55
C ASN A 8 5.84 12.27 18.17
N PHE A 9 5.42 11.04 17.87
CA PHE A 9 5.55 10.46 16.53
C PHE A 9 4.74 11.27 15.50
N ILE A 10 3.49 11.59 15.82
CA ILE A 10 2.61 12.41 14.97
C ILE A 10 3.19 13.82 14.77
N LYS A 11 3.68 14.46 15.84
CA LYS A 11 4.30 15.79 15.74
C LYS A 11 5.57 15.79 14.89
N ASN A 12 6.41 14.76 15.01
CA ASN A 12 7.63 14.64 14.20
C ASN A 12 7.32 14.33 12.74
N TRP A 13 6.30 13.52 12.47
CA TRP A 13 5.83 13.24 11.12
C TRP A 13 5.31 14.51 10.42
N CYS A 14 4.47 15.30 11.10
CA CYS A 14 3.99 16.60 10.58
C CYS A 14 5.14 17.61 10.38
N ARG A 15 6.15 17.61 11.26
CA ARG A 15 7.35 18.46 11.12
C ARG A 15 8.17 18.10 9.88
N ASN A 16 8.35 16.81 9.63
CA ASN A 16 9.12 16.32 8.48
C ASN A 16 8.40 16.62 7.16
N LEU A 17 7.07 16.51 7.12
CA LEU A 17 6.25 16.95 5.99
C LEU A 17 6.36 18.47 5.74
N SER A 18 6.41 19.28 6.80
CA SER A 18 6.59 20.74 6.69
C SER A 18 7.99 21.15 6.22
N MET A 19 9.01 20.32 6.45
CA MET A 19 10.37 20.57 5.95
C MET A 19 10.53 20.14 4.49
N ALA A 20 9.86 19.06 4.07
CA ALA A 20 9.88 18.60 2.68
C ALA A 20 9.24 19.59 1.69
N SER A 21 8.28 20.41 2.13
CA SER A 21 7.65 21.45 1.28
C SER A 21 8.48 22.72 1.10
N LYS A 22 9.68 22.80 1.71
CA LYS A 22 10.56 23.99 1.66
C LYS A 22 11.79 23.83 0.78
N SER A 23 11.97 22.71 0.06
CA SER A 23 13.06 22.58 -0.91
C SER A 23 12.59 23.01 -2.31
N GLU A 24 13.31 23.97 -2.90
CA GLU A 24 12.97 24.64 -4.18
C GLU A 24 13.14 23.78 -5.45
N SER A 25 13.22 22.44 -5.33
CA SER A 25 13.49 21.55 -6.48
C SER A 25 12.51 20.38 -6.63
N PHE A 26 11.30 20.47 -6.05
CA PHE A 26 10.30 19.41 -6.13
C PHE A 26 9.14 19.80 -7.05
N THR A 27 9.06 19.21 -8.25
CA THR A 27 7.92 19.40 -9.15
C THR A 27 6.76 18.48 -8.73
N VAL A 28 5.61 19.10 -8.46
CA VAL A 28 4.42 18.52 -7.82
C VAL A 28 3.67 17.49 -8.69
N GLU A 29 3.94 17.45 -10.00
CA GLU A 29 3.16 16.66 -10.96
C GLU A 29 3.43 15.14 -10.93
N GLY A 30 4.53 14.68 -10.32
CA GLY A 30 4.86 13.25 -10.23
C GLY A 30 4.32 12.51 -9.01
N TRP A 31 3.83 13.22 -7.98
CA TRP A 31 3.46 12.64 -6.68
C TRP A 31 1.94 12.45 -6.48
N MET A 32 1.12 12.88 -7.45
CA MET A 32 -0.35 12.95 -7.34
C MET A 32 -1.11 11.78 -8.01
N SER A 33 -0.57 10.56 -8.06
CA SER A 33 -1.36 9.41 -8.51
C SER A 33 -1.60 8.38 -7.38
N SER A 34 -2.88 8.22 -7.04
CA SER A 34 -3.49 7.13 -6.25
C SER A 34 -3.13 7.02 -4.75
N PHE A 35 -1.86 7.10 -4.35
CA PHE A 35 -1.45 6.63 -3.01
C PHE A 35 -1.85 7.57 -1.84
N HIS A 36 -1.97 8.88 -2.09
CA HIS A 36 -2.32 9.85 -1.06
C HIS A 36 -3.82 10.06 -0.86
N PHE A 37 -4.66 9.78 -1.84
CA PHE A 37 -6.11 9.93 -1.67
C PHE A 37 -6.64 8.94 -0.62
N THR A 38 -6.19 7.68 -0.67
CA THR A 38 -6.56 6.65 0.30
C THR A 38 -6.03 6.96 1.70
N THR A 39 -4.81 7.51 1.80
CA THR A 39 -4.20 7.89 3.10
C THR A 39 -4.90 9.12 3.71
N ILE A 40 -5.23 10.12 2.90
CA ILE A 40 -5.98 11.32 3.34
C ILE A 40 -7.42 10.95 3.69
N ALA A 41 -8.08 10.08 2.91
CA ALA A 41 -9.41 9.56 3.23
C ALA A 41 -9.40 8.73 4.53
N LYS A 42 -8.37 7.92 4.78
CA LYS A 42 -8.17 7.21 6.06
C LYS A 42 -7.98 8.20 7.22
N LEU A 43 -7.16 9.23 7.05
CA LEU A 43 -6.94 10.26 8.08
C LEU A 43 -8.19 11.11 8.35
N MET A 44 -8.93 11.51 7.31
CA MET A 44 -10.20 12.22 7.46
C MET A 44 -11.28 11.33 8.09
N GLY A 45 -11.35 10.04 7.72
CA GLY A 45 -12.25 9.07 8.33
C GLY A 45 -11.97 8.89 9.83
N ILE A 46 -10.70 8.78 10.22
CA ILE A 46 -10.28 8.69 11.63
C ILE A 46 -10.57 10.00 12.39
N LEU A 47 -10.26 11.16 11.81
CA LEU A 47 -10.51 12.47 12.43
C LEU A 47 -12.01 12.76 12.59
N LEU A 48 -12.85 12.38 11.62
CA LEU A 48 -14.30 12.48 11.72
C LEU A 48 -14.87 11.51 12.77
N PHE A 49 -14.28 10.33 12.92
CA PHE A 49 -14.70 9.34 13.92
C PHE A 49 -14.34 9.76 15.36
N VAL A 50 -13.14 10.32 15.57
CA VAL A 50 -12.70 10.80 16.89
C VAL A 50 -13.44 12.08 17.30
N GLY A 51 -13.70 13.01 16.36
CA GLY A 51 -14.43 14.25 16.63
C GLY A 51 -15.88 14.04 17.08
N CYS A 52 -16.52 12.91 16.73
CA CYS A 52 -17.87 12.58 17.21
C CYS A 52 -17.92 12.08 18.67
N GLN A 53 -16.80 11.78 19.34
CA GLN A 53 -16.80 11.26 20.72
C GLN A 53 -16.42 12.27 21.81
N GLU A 54 -15.75 13.38 21.48
CA GLU A 54 -15.29 14.36 22.48
C GLU A 54 -16.40 15.29 23.03
N ASP A 55 -17.59 15.34 22.42
CA ASP A 55 -18.70 16.27 22.75
C ASP A 55 -19.47 15.95 24.07
N THR A 56 -18.96 15.07 24.95
CA THR A 56 -19.55 14.81 26.28
C THR A 56 -18.84 15.50 27.46
N ARG A 57 -17.77 16.26 27.21
CA ARG A 57 -17.01 16.92 28.28
C ARG A 57 -16.49 18.29 27.86
N GLN A 58 -17.31 19.33 28.00
CA GLN A 58 -16.97 20.66 28.55
C GLN A 58 -17.91 21.73 28.00
N ASP A 59 -18.68 22.37 28.89
CA ASP A 59 -19.04 23.78 28.64
C ASP A 59 -19.34 24.52 29.95
N LYS A 60 -18.53 25.56 30.25
CA LYS A 60 -18.83 26.71 31.12
C LYS A 60 -17.74 27.78 30.92
N ASN A 61 -18.04 28.85 30.18
CA ASN A 61 -18.14 30.22 30.73
C ASN A 61 -18.21 31.34 29.67
N ASP A 62 -19.15 32.24 29.96
CA ASP A 62 -19.17 33.70 29.80
C ASP A 62 -19.35 34.44 28.46
N ARG A 63 -20.29 35.39 28.54
CA ARG A 63 -20.73 36.40 27.57
C ARG A 63 -20.21 37.79 27.93
N SER A 64 -19.97 38.65 26.93
CA SER A 64 -20.43 40.07 26.90
C SER A 64 -20.16 40.64 25.48
N ALA A 65 -21.16 40.98 24.65
CA ALA A 65 -22.06 42.15 24.62
C ALA A 65 -21.43 43.45 24.08
N ARG A 66 -21.78 43.85 22.83
CA ARG A 66 -21.94 45.25 22.34
C ARG A 66 -22.92 45.29 21.16
N LYS A 67 -23.83 46.27 21.15
CA LYS A 67 -24.86 46.53 20.11
C LYS A 67 -24.38 47.59 19.08
N PRO A 68 -24.94 47.62 17.84
CA PRO A 68 -24.59 48.55 16.77
C PRO A 68 -25.71 49.58 16.45
N THR A 69 -25.46 50.48 15.48
CA THR A 69 -26.44 51.45 14.90
C THR A 69 -26.38 51.37 13.36
N PRO A 70 -27.50 51.59 12.62
CA PRO A 70 -27.69 51.04 11.28
C PRO A 70 -27.58 52.08 10.15
N GLU A 71 -27.31 51.60 8.93
CA GLU A 71 -27.54 52.36 7.70
C GLU A 71 -28.46 51.59 6.74
N LEU A 72 -29.43 52.34 6.20
CA LEU A 72 -30.39 51.93 5.18
C LEU A 72 -29.72 51.80 3.82
N SER A 73 -30.18 50.84 3.00
CA SER A 73 -30.49 51.13 1.59
C SER A 73 -31.46 50.14 0.94
N ARG A 74 -32.32 50.75 0.10
CA ARG A 74 -33.42 50.25 -0.75
C ARG A 74 -32.87 49.39 -1.91
N ARG A 75 -33.45 48.21 -2.24
CA ARG A 75 -34.68 47.92 -3.02
C ARG A 75 -34.34 47.51 -4.47
N THR A 76 -34.66 46.28 -4.85
CA THR A 76 -35.15 45.94 -6.20
C THR A 76 -35.91 44.61 -6.15
N GLN A 77 -37.12 44.58 -6.72
CA GLN A 77 -38.01 43.41 -6.79
C GLN A 77 -37.88 42.73 -8.15
N VAL A 78 -37.90 41.39 -8.16
CA VAL A 78 -38.05 40.47 -9.31
C VAL A 78 -38.93 39.28 -8.81
N PRO A 79 -39.75 38.62 -9.67
CA PRO A 79 -41.09 38.14 -9.27
C PRO A 79 -41.16 36.74 -8.67
N GLU A 80 -42.32 36.49 -8.04
CA GLU A 80 -42.68 35.42 -7.10
C GLU A 80 -42.51 33.97 -7.59
N SER A 81 -41.68 33.22 -6.86
CA SER A 81 -41.87 31.80 -6.58
C SER A 81 -42.38 31.65 -5.16
N ARG A 82 -43.41 30.80 -4.92
CA ARG A 82 -44.09 30.61 -3.61
C ARG A 82 -43.09 30.51 -2.45
N GLU A 83 -42.95 31.61 -1.73
CA GLU A 83 -42.07 31.81 -0.59
C GLU A 83 -42.71 31.21 0.67
N VAL A 84 -42.12 30.15 1.20
CA VAL A 84 -42.33 29.79 2.61
C VAL A 84 -41.67 30.91 3.41
N ARG A 85 -42.45 31.87 3.93
CA ARG A 85 -41.94 32.96 4.77
C ARG A 85 -41.38 32.39 6.08
N GLY A 86 -40.09 32.05 6.07
CA GLY A 86 -39.34 31.74 7.28
C GLY A 86 -39.37 32.94 8.23
N LYS A 87 -39.53 32.68 9.53
CA LYS A 87 -39.39 33.75 10.53
C LYS A 87 -37.98 34.34 10.44
N PRO A 88 -37.80 35.67 10.54
CA PRO A 88 -36.47 36.27 10.49
C PRO A 88 -35.62 35.70 11.62
N ILE A 89 -34.45 35.14 11.25
CA ILE A 89 -33.44 34.66 12.19
C ILE A 89 -33.12 35.79 13.18
N PRO A 90 -33.09 35.53 14.50
CA PRO A 90 -32.78 36.56 15.48
C PRO A 90 -31.45 37.25 15.14
N LYS A 91 -31.47 38.58 14.95
CA LYS A 91 -30.33 39.41 14.51
C LYS A 91 -29.09 39.41 15.44
N ASN A 92 -29.07 38.58 16.48
CA ASN A 92 -28.03 38.54 17.51
C ASN A 92 -27.27 37.20 17.58
N LEU A 93 -27.50 36.26 16.67
CA LEU A 93 -26.79 34.97 16.62
C LEU A 93 -25.57 35.11 15.69
N ASN A 94 -24.43 35.58 16.23
CA ASN A 94 -23.22 35.82 15.42
C ASN A 94 -22.13 34.76 15.65
N GLY A 95 -22.29 33.87 16.63
CA GLY A 95 -21.32 32.83 16.96
C GLY A 95 -21.73 31.44 16.48
N PHE A 96 -20.75 30.62 16.11
CA PHE A 96 -20.94 29.21 15.76
C PHE A 96 -21.74 28.46 16.83
N SER A 97 -21.39 28.60 18.11
CA SER A 97 -22.08 27.93 19.22
C SER A 97 -23.54 28.36 19.37
N ASP A 98 -23.86 29.62 19.10
CA ASP A 98 -25.21 30.15 19.18
C ASP A 98 -26.11 29.58 18.06
N ILE A 99 -25.56 29.42 16.86
CA ILE A 99 -26.27 28.83 15.72
C ILE A 99 -26.36 27.31 15.84
N LYS A 100 -25.31 26.62 16.30
CA LYS A 100 -25.34 25.19 16.63
C LYS A 100 -26.46 24.90 17.63
N ARG A 101 -26.47 25.62 18.76
CA ARG A 101 -27.52 25.48 19.78
C ARG A 101 -28.90 25.81 19.22
N MET A 102 -29.04 26.86 18.40
CA MET A 102 -30.32 27.15 17.75
C MET A 102 -30.81 26.00 16.86
N ILE A 103 -29.94 25.41 16.05
CA ILE A 103 -30.27 24.27 15.18
C ILE A 103 -30.64 23.03 16.00
N GLU A 104 -29.97 22.81 17.12
CA GLU A 104 -30.25 21.71 18.05
C GLU A 104 -31.57 21.92 18.83
N ASP A 105 -31.86 23.15 19.26
CA ASP A 105 -33.07 23.53 20.00
C ASP A 105 -34.32 23.58 19.12
N MET A 106 -34.15 23.91 17.83
CA MET A 106 -35.23 23.82 16.86
C MET A 106 -35.64 22.34 16.75
N GLY A 107 -36.91 22.03 17.02
CA GLY A 107 -37.41 20.66 16.91
C GLY A 107 -37.25 20.08 15.50
N ASN A 108 -37.51 18.78 15.37
CA ASN A 108 -37.33 18.02 14.12
C ASN A 108 -38.21 18.48 12.94
N GLN A 109 -39.23 19.32 13.17
CA GLN A 109 -40.18 19.75 12.13
C GLN A 109 -39.75 21.00 11.33
N ASN A 110 -38.64 21.65 11.70
CA ASN A 110 -38.21 22.92 11.08
C ASN A 110 -36.96 22.76 10.21
N THR A 111 -36.84 21.67 9.43
CA THR A 111 -35.65 21.33 8.65
C THR A 111 -35.25 22.41 7.64
N ALA A 112 -36.22 23.02 6.94
CA ALA A 112 -35.96 24.10 5.99
C ALA A 112 -35.40 25.38 6.67
N GLU A 113 -35.92 25.75 7.85
CA GLU A 113 -35.42 26.91 8.59
C GLU A 113 -34.01 26.67 9.11
N LYS A 114 -33.72 25.46 9.61
CA LYS A 114 -32.37 25.06 10.05
C LYS A 114 -31.38 25.10 8.89
N TRP A 115 -31.78 24.58 7.73
CA TRP A 115 -30.96 24.59 6.52
C TRP A 115 -30.63 26.02 6.10
N ASN A 116 -31.63 26.88 5.99
CA ASN A 116 -31.41 28.28 5.60
C ASN A 116 -30.51 29.02 6.59
N ALA A 117 -30.66 28.75 7.89
CA ALA A 117 -29.77 29.30 8.91
C ALA A 117 -28.32 28.80 8.76
N ALA A 118 -28.12 27.51 8.51
CA ALA A 118 -26.79 26.93 8.29
C ALA A 118 -26.14 27.42 6.98
N VAL A 119 -26.89 27.52 5.89
CA VAL A 119 -26.40 28.06 4.60
C VAL A 119 -26.02 29.53 4.73
N GLY A 120 -26.83 30.32 5.44
CA GLY A 120 -26.59 31.75 5.68
C GLY A 120 -25.49 32.06 6.69
N PHE A 121 -24.89 31.04 7.33
CA PHE A 121 -23.82 31.24 8.30
C PHE A 121 -22.55 31.79 7.64
N GLN A 122 -22.08 32.94 8.14
CA GLN A 122 -20.93 33.68 7.59
C GLN A 122 -19.57 33.28 8.22
N GLY A 123 -19.51 32.24 9.05
CA GLY A 123 -18.25 31.75 9.61
C GLY A 123 -17.39 31.01 8.59
N SER A 124 -16.39 30.26 9.08
CA SER A 124 -15.49 29.50 8.21
C SER A 124 -16.25 28.42 7.43
N GLN A 125 -15.72 28.03 6.26
CA GLN A 125 -16.31 26.97 5.45
C GLN A 125 -16.42 25.64 6.22
N HIS A 126 -15.46 25.36 7.12
CA HIS A 126 -15.47 24.17 7.96
C HIS A 126 -16.62 24.19 8.98
N GLU A 127 -16.78 25.29 9.70
CA GLU A 127 -17.89 25.47 10.65
C GLU A 127 -19.25 25.40 9.91
N ARG A 128 -19.35 26.01 8.73
CA ARG A 128 -20.56 25.93 7.91
C ARG A 128 -20.87 24.50 7.48
N ALA A 129 -19.86 23.74 7.02
CA ALA A 129 -20.02 22.32 6.69
C ALA A 129 -20.51 21.52 7.90
N TYR A 130 -19.94 21.77 9.08
CA TYR A 130 -20.34 21.11 10.32
C TYR A 130 -21.81 21.39 10.69
N LEU A 131 -22.27 22.64 10.59
CA LEU A 131 -23.68 22.97 10.84
C LEU A 131 -24.59 22.27 9.82
N LEU A 132 -24.23 22.29 8.54
CA LEU A 132 -25.02 21.61 7.50
C LEU A 132 -25.07 20.10 7.72
N LYS A 133 -23.98 19.47 8.19
CA LYS A 133 -23.97 18.05 8.57
C LYS A 133 -24.98 17.70 9.65
N ILE A 134 -25.09 18.54 10.70
CA ILE A 134 -26.09 18.35 11.75
C ILE A 134 -27.49 18.40 11.16
N VAL A 135 -27.77 19.39 10.31
CA VAL A 135 -29.08 19.54 9.67
C VAL A 135 -29.38 18.36 8.76
N LEU A 136 -28.42 17.90 7.95
CA LEU A 136 -28.60 16.77 7.04
C LEU A 136 -28.87 15.46 7.80
N SER A 137 -28.18 15.23 8.92
CA SER A 137 -28.44 14.08 9.79
C SER A 137 -29.89 14.08 10.31
N GLN A 138 -30.37 15.24 10.78
CA GLN A 138 -31.76 15.39 11.25
C GLN A 138 -32.76 15.23 10.10
N MET A 139 -32.49 15.80 8.93
CA MET A 139 -33.32 15.66 7.73
C MET A 139 -33.40 14.23 7.24
N CYS A 140 -32.29 13.50 7.20
CA CYS A 140 -32.31 12.10 6.80
C CYS A 140 -33.14 11.25 7.79
N ALA A 141 -33.20 11.65 9.06
CA ALA A 141 -34.01 10.99 10.07
C ALA A 141 -35.51 11.29 9.97
N THR A 142 -35.91 12.49 9.53
CA THR A 142 -37.34 12.87 9.43
C THR A 142 -37.93 12.76 8.03
N ASP A 143 -37.20 13.27 7.03
CA ASP A 143 -37.67 13.54 5.68
C ASP A 143 -37.08 12.53 4.67
N GLY A 144 -36.08 11.76 5.10
CA GLY A 144 -35.37 10.75 4.30
C GLY A 144 -34.18 11.29 3.51
N ALA A 145 -33.28 10.40 3.10
CA ALA A 145 -32.06 10.77 2.37
C ALA A 145 -32.33 11.40 1.00
N GLU A 146 -33.44 11.04 0.33
CA GLU A 146 -33.80 11.63 -0.96
C GLU A 146 -34.08 13.14 -0.86
N ALA A 147 -34.84 13.55 0.17
CA ALA A 147 -35.15 14.95 0.42
C ALA A 147 -33.88 15.74 0.77
N ALA A 148 -33.00 15.16 1.61
CA ALA A 148 -31.72 15.75 1.96
C ALA A 148 -30.79 15.91 0.74
N MET A 149 -30.69 14.89 -0.10
CA MET A 149 -29.92 14.93 -1.36
C MET A 149 -30.47 16.01 -2.30
N GLY A 150 -31.79 16.05 -2.51
CA GLY A 150 -32.43 17.07 -3.33
C GLY A 150 -32.12 18.49 -2.85
N LEU A 151 -32.09 18.71 -1.54
CA LEU A 151 -31.77 20.02 -0.96
C LEU A 151 -30.30 20.42 -1.14
N VAL A 152 -29.37 19.47 -0.94
CA VAL A 152 -27.93 19.69 -1.18
C VAL A 152 -27.69 20.05 -2.65
N THR A 153 -28.24 19.27 -3.56
CA THR A 153 -28.02 19.44 -5.01
C THR A 153 -28.68 20.70 -5.57
N ALA A 154 -29.78 21.17 -4.97
CA ALA A 154 -30.42 22.44 -5.33
C ALA A 154 -29.69 23.67 -4.75
N SER A 155 -29.07 23.54 -3.58
CA SER A 155 -28.44 24.67 -2.87
C SER A 155 -26.98 24.90 -3.30
N PHE A 156 -26.30 23.85 -3.75
CA PHE A 156 -24.89 23.88 -4.09
C PHE A 156 -24.65 23.30 -5.49
N GLY A 157 -23.86 24.00 -6.30
CA GLY A 157 -23.35 23.45 -7.55
C GLY A 157 -22.34 22.31 -7.32
N PRO A 158 -21.98 21.55 -8.37
CA PRO A 158 -20.95 20.52 -8.29
C PRO A 158 -19.63 21.06 -7.72
N GLY A 159 -18.93 20.23 -6.92
CA GLY A 159 -17.61 20.53 -6.36
C GLY A 159 -17.44 20.03 -4.92
N ASP A 160 -16.22 20.16 -4.39
CA ASP A 160 -15.78 19.54 -3.13
C ASP A 160 -16.72 19.77 -1.93
N PHE A 161 -17.30 20.97 -1.83
CA PHE A 161 -18.21 21.28 -0.72
C PHE A 161 -19.51 20.48 -0.80
N ARG A 162 -20.07 20.31 -2.01
CA ARG A 162 -21.26 19.50 -2.25
C ARG A 162 -20.94 18.02 -2.04
N ASP A 163 -19.79 17.57 -2.53
CA ASP A 163 -19.30 16.19 -2.37
C ASP A 163 -19.21 15.79 -0.89
N ILE A 164 -18.66 16.66 -0.04
CA ILE A 164 -18.61 16.43 1.42
C ILE A 164 -20.02 16.25 1.99
N LEU A 165 -20.97 17.12 1.63
CA LEU A 165 -22.34 17.06 2.15
C LEU A 165 -23.09 15.83 1.65
N LEU A 166 -22.89 15.44 0.39
CA LEU A 166 -23.45 14.20 -0.16
C LEU A 166 -22.90 12.98 0.58
N MET A 167 -21.59 12.91 0.85
CA MET A 167 -21.03 11.84 1.67
C MET A 167 -21.75 11.71 3.02
N ASP A 168 -22.11 12.82 3.66
CA ASP A 168 -22.84 12.79 4.93
C ASP A 168 -24.29 12.28 4.78
N VAL A 169 -25.01 12.73 3.74
CA VAL A 169 -26.36 12.22 3.39
C VAL A 169 -26.33 10.69 3.21
N PHE A 170 -25.36 10.21 2.41
CA PHE A 170 -25.20 8.79 2.13
C PHE A 170 -24.62 7.98 3.30
N SER A 171 -24.16 8.64 4.37
CA SER A 171 -23.73 7.99 5.61
C SER A 171 -24.83 7.86 6.67
N SER A 172 -26.07 8.23 6.33
CA SER A 172 -27.21 8.19 7.23
C SER A 172 -27.50 6.78 7.73
N LYS A 173 -27.79 6.67 9.04
CA LYS A 173 -28.21 5.40 9.67
C LYS A 173 -29.70 5.09 9.50
N THR A 174 -30.51 6.08 9.14
CA THR A 174 -31.98 5.95 9.12
C THR A 174 -32.52 5.47 7.77
N THR A 175 -31.67 5.42 6.74
CA THR A 175 -32.05 5.00 5.40
C THR A 175 -31.43 3.64 5.10
N SER A 176 -32.20 2.73 4.49
CA SER A 176 -31.68 1.41 4.15
C SER A 176 -30.56 1.53 3.12
N ILE A 177 -29.55 0.65 3.17
CA ILE A 177 -28.44 0.68 2.20
C ILE A 177 -28.97 0.45 0.77
N GLY A 178 -30.06 -0.32 0.58
CA GLY A 178 -30.69 -0.51 -0.72
C GLY A 178 -31.26 0.79 -1.30
N ASP A 179 -31.96 1.58 -0.46
CA ASP A 179 -32.46 2.90 -0.89
C ASP A 179 -31.32 3.87 -1.18
N LEU A 180 -30.24 3.83 -0.38
CA LEU A 180 -29.06 4.64 -0.64
C LEU A 180 -28.38 4.25 -1.98
N LEU A 181 -28.28 2.96 -2.32
CA LEU A 181 -27.77 2.55 -3.63
C LEU A 181 -28.67 3.04 -4.78
N ALA A 182 -29.99 2.97 -4.61
CA ALA A 182 -30.96 3.49 -5.57
C ALA A 182 -30.91 5.02 -5.71
N LEU A 183 -30.58 5.75 -4.64
CA LEU A 183 -30.35 7.20 -4.70
C LEU A 183 -29.03 7.53 -5.38
N ARG A 184 -27.98 6.75 -5.12
CA ARG A 184 -26.66 6.93 -5.74
C ARG A 184 -26.75 6.85 -7.26
N SER A 185 -27.54 5.93 -7.81
CA SER A 185 -27.70 5.78 -9.26
C SER A 185 -28.39 6.97 -9.95
N LYS A 186 -28.97 7.90 -9.19
CA LYS A 186 -29.52 9.17 -9.71
C LYS A 186 -28.44 10.25 -9.89
N LEU A 187 -27.25 10.07 -9.33
CA LEU A 187 -26.12 10.99 -9.48
C LEU A 187 -25.41 10.72 -10.81
N THR A 188 -24.98 11.79 -11.47
CA THR A 188 -24.33 11.73 -12.80
C THR A 188 -22.86 12.15 -12.76
N GLU A 189 -22.47 12.98 -11.80
CA GLU A 189 -21.11 13.45 -11.62
C GLU A 189 -20.24 12.37 -10.93
N THR A 190 -19.07 12.09 -11.51
CA THR A 190 -18.16 11.04 -11.01
C THR A 190 -17.69 11.29 -9.58
N SER A 191 -17.43 12.55 -9.20
CA SER A 191 -16.98 12.89 -7.84
C SER A 191 -18.11 12.73 -6.80
N GLU A 192 -19.35 13.05 -7.20
CA GLU A 192 -20.55 12.85 -6.38
C GLU A 192 -20.82 11.35 -6.18
N LEU A 193 -20.70 10.55 -7.23
CA LEU A 193 -20.81 9.09 -7.18
C LEU A 193 -19.77 8.47 -6.23
N ALA A 194 -18.51 8.95 -6.28
CA ALA A 194 -17.46 8.50 -5.38
C ALA A 194 -17.74 8.89 -3.92
N SER A 195 -18.24 10.11 -3.69
CA SER A 195 -18.59 10.62 -2.36
C SER A 195 -19.80 9.89 -1.76
N ALA A 196 -20.82 9.62 -2.57
CA ALA A 196 -21.95 8.79 -2.19
C ALA A 196 -21.50 7.36 -1.86
N SER A 197 -20.65 6.74 -2.68
CA SER A 197 -20.06 5.42 -2.40
C SER A 197 -19.30 5.39 -1.05
N ALA A 198 -18.52 6.43 -0.75
CA ALA A 198 -17.82 6.55 0.52
C ALA A 198 -18.81 6.70 1.70
N GLY A 199 -19.86 7.51 1.52
CA GLY A 199 -20.95 7.65 2.49
C GLY A 199 -21.64 6.32 2.78
N ILE A 200 -22.04 5.57 1.75
CA ILE A 200 -22.68 4.25 1.90
C ILE A 200 -21.74 3.28 2.62
N SER A 201 -20.45 3.27 2.28
CA SER A 201 -19.46 2.46 3.00
C SER A 201 -19.43 2.80 4.51
N CYS A 202 -19.53 4.09 4.85
CA CYS A 202 -19.61 4.53 6.24
C CYS A 202 -20.93 4.10 6.91
N ALA A 203 -22.04 4.13 6.19
CA ALA A 203 -23.32 3.65 6.71
C ALA A 203 -23.22 2.14 7.05
N ILE A 204 -22.69 1.32 6.13
CA ILE A 204 -22.41 -0.11 6.34
C ILE A 204 -21.53 -0.32 7.57
N ALA A 205 -20.44 0.45 7.69
CA ALA A 205 -19.51 0.34 8.81
C ALA A 205 -20.17 0.57 10.17
N ARG A 206 -21.24 1.39 10.22
CA ARG A 206 -21.95 1.78 11.45
C ARG A 206 -23.26 1.02 11.68
N MET A 207 -23.60 0.03 10.85
CA MET A 207 -24.79 -0.81 11.03
C MET A 207 -24.73 -1.55 12.37
N ASP A 208 -25.88 -1.86 12.99
CA ASP A 208 -25.85 -2.59 14.26
C ASP A 208 -25.71 -4.10 14.02
N ASP A 209 -26.39 -4.65 12.99
CA ASP A 209 -26.32 -6.06 12.59
C ASP A 209 -26.03 -6.20 11.08
N LEU A 210 -25.01 -7.00 10.73
CA LEU A 210 -24.68 -7.30 9.33
C LEU A 210 -25.76 -8.13 8.62
N LYS A 211 -26.64 -8.83 9.33
CA LYS A 211 -27.72 -9.62 8.74
C LYS A 211 -28.68 -8.78 7.89
N ASP A 212 -28.79 -7.48 8.17
CA ASP A 212 -29.61 -6.56 7.40
C ASP A 212 -29.09 -6.40 5.95
N LEU A 213 -27.82 -6.73 5.68
CA LEU A 213 -27.26 -6.74 4.33
C LEU A 213 -27.75 -7.92 3.49
N ASN A 214 -28.25 -9.01 4.09
CA ASN A 214 -28.76 -10.17 3.34
C ASN A 214 -29.94 -9.81 2.43
N CYS A 215 -30.76 -8.85 2.85
CA CYS A 215 -31.89 -8.35 2.07
C CYS A 215 -31.43 -7.58 0.81
N ILE A 216 -30.20 -7.07 0.82
CA ILE A 216 -29.66 -6.14 -0.17
C ILE A 216 -28.91 -6.89 -1.27
N MET A 217 -28.49 -8.12 -1.00
CA MET A 217 -27.84 -9.00 -1.96
C MET A 217 -28.60 -9.16 -3.28
N LYS A 218 -29.94 -9.04 -3.27
CA LYS A 218 -30.78 -9.13 -4.47
C LYS A 218 -30.71 -7.90 -5.37
N VAL A 219 -30.25 -6.77 -4.85
CA VAL A 219 -30.19 -5.48 -5.57
C VAL A 219 -28.76 -5.01 -5.82
N LEU A 220 -27.75 -5.79 -5.40
CA LEU A 220 -26.35 -5.47 -5.67
C LEU A 220 -26.01 -5.75 -7.14
N ASP A 221 -25.41 -4.77 -7.79
CA ASP A 221 -24.75 -4.89 -9.08
C ASP A 221 -23.22 -4.92 -8.90
N ALA A 222 -22.50 -5.12 -9.99
CA ALA A 222 -21.03 -5.14 -10.00
C ALA A 222 -20.42 -3.82 -9.46
N ASP A 223 -21.06 -2.69 -9.72
CA ASP A 223 -20.59 -1.35 -9.31
C ASP A 223 -20.75 -1.12 -7.80
N SER A 224 -21.65 -1.86 -7.14
CA SER A 224 -21.93 -1.77 -5.71
C SER A 224 -20.98 -2.63 -4.86
N LEU A 225 -20.28 -3.60 -5.44
CA LEU A 225 -19.40 -4.50 -4.67
C LEU A 225 -18.23 -3.79 -4.00
N PRO A 226 -17.50 -2.86 -4.66
CA PRO A 226 -16.42 -2.16 -3.99
C PRO A 226 -16.90 -1.34 -2.79
N ILE A 227 -18.15 -0.84 -2.85
CA ILE A 227 -18.80 -0.10 -1.76
C ILE A 227 -19.04 -1.03 -0.56
N LEU A 228 -19.61 -2.21 -0.83
CA LEU A 228 -19.86 -3.23 0.19
C LEU A 228 -18.56 -3.68 0.86
N LEU A 229 -17.57 -4.08 0.08
CA LEU A 229 -16.27 -4.54 0.60
C LEU A 229 -15.55 -3.44 1.39
N ASN A 230 -15.64 -2.18 0.93
CA ASN A 230 -15.10 -1.05 1.67
C ASN A 230 -15.81 -0.85 3.01
N GLY A 231 -17.14 -0.88 3.03
CA GLY A 231 -17.92 -0.75 4.25
C GLY A 231 -17.65 -1.86 5.28
N LEU A 232 -17.58 -3.11 4.82
CA LEU A 232 -17.23 -4.26 5.67
C LEU A 232 -15.81 -4.13 6.24
N GLY A 233 -14.83 -3.74 5.41
CA GLY A 233 -13.46 -3.50 5.87
C GLY A 233 -13.39 -2.37 6.90
N MET A 234 -14.06 -1.24 6.66
CA MET A 234 -14.14 -0.11 7.59
C MET A 234 -14.78 -0.50 8.93
N ARG A 235 -15.78 -1.38 8.90
CA ARG A 235 -16.42 -1.91 10.12
C ARG A 235 -15.40 -2.63 10.99
N ILE A 236 -14.69 -3.59 10.40
CA ILE A 236 -13.70 -4.39 11.11
C ILE A 236 -12.58 -3.49 11.64
N GLN A 237 -12.08 -2.58 10.82
CA GLN A 237 -11.09 -1.58 11.25
C GLN A 237 -11.56 -0.76 12.47
N ALA A 238 -12.83 -0.36 12.51
CA ALA A 238 -13.38 0.38 13.64
C ALA A 238 -13.39 -0.46 14.94
N LEU A 239 -13.68 -1.75 14.85
CA LEU A 239 -13.61 -2.68 15.99
C LEU A 239 -12.16 -2.90 16.46
N VAL A 240 -11.24 -3.12 15.52
CA VAL A 240 -9.79 -3.23 15.81
C VAL A 240 -9.29 -2.00 16.56
N THR A 241 -9.67 -0.81 16.09
CA THR A 241 -9.27 0.46 16.70
C THR A 241 -9.76 0.60 18.14
N LYS A 242 -10.93 0.02 18.46
CA LYS A 242 -11.47 -0.04 19.82
C LYS A 242 -10.83 -1.14 20.68
N GLY A 243 -10.05 -2.03 20.08
CA GLY A 243 -9.50 -3.21 20.74
C GLY A 243 -10.55 -4.27 21.06
N GLU A 244 -11.63 -4.32 20.27
CA GLU A 244 -12.69 -5.32 20.36
C GLU A 244 -12.28 -6.59 19.59
N ASP A 245 -12.81 -7.75 19.99
CA ASP A 245 -12.61 -8.99 19.24
C ASP A 245 -13.38 -8.91 17.91
N VAL A 246 -12.65 -9.10 16.80
CA VAL A 246 -13.20 -8.97 15.45
C VAL A 246 -13.50 -10.31 14.79
N SER A 247 -13.23 -11.43 15.44
CA SER A 247 -13.36 -12.77 14.85
C SER A 247 -14.77 -13.07 14.35
N GLY A 248 -15.80 -12.83 15.18
CA GLY A 248 -17.19 -13.04 14.81
C GLY A 248 -17.67 -12.07 13.71
N GLU A 249 -17.22 -10.82 13.76
CA GLU A 249 -17.59 -9.81 12.76
C GLU A 249 -16.96 -10.12 11.39
N LEU A 250 -15.70 -10.54 11.40
CA LEU A 250 -14.97 -10.94 10.20
C LEU A 250 -15.59 -12.19 9.57
N ASP A 251 -15.99 -13.20 10.37
CA ASP A 251 -16.72 -14.35 9.83
C ASP A 251 -18.05 -13.93 9.17
N GLY A 252 -18.84 -13.06 9.81
CA GLY A 252 -20.06 -12.51 9.23
C GLY A 252 -19.81 -11.75 7.92
N ALA A 253 -18.78 -10.91 7.89
CA ALA A 253 -18.38 -10.18 6.68
C ALA A 253 -17.93 -11.13 5.55
N LEU A 254 -17.21 -12.20 5.87
CA LEU A 254 -16.79 -13.21 4.89
C LEU A 254 -17.95 -14.03 4.36
N GLN A 255 -18.95 -14.36 5.20
CA GLN A 255 -20.17 -15.03 4.75
C GLN A 255 -20.92 -14.16 3.73
N ILE A 256 -21.03 -12.85 3.99
CA ILE A 256 -21.64 -11.89 3.07
C ILE A 256 -20.84 -11.80 1.76
N ALA A 257 -19.51 -11.65 1.85
CA ALA A 257 -18.66 -11.59 0.66
C ALA A 257 -18.78 -12.85 -0.20
N LYS A 258 -18.75 -14.04 0.41
CA LYS A 258 -18.95 -15.33 -0.28
C LYS A 258 -20.29 -15.43 -0.97
N ALA A 259 -21.34 -15.02 -0.28
CA ALA A 259 -22.69 -15.09 -0.83
C ALA A 259 -22.86 -14.10 -2.00
N CYS A 260 -22.23 -12.91 -1.95
CA CYS A 260 -22.25 -11.94 -3.05
C CYS A 260 -21.46 -12.45 -4.25
N ASP A 261 -20.27 -12.99 -4.00
CA ASP A 261 -19.40 -13.57 -5.02
C ASP A 261 -20.10 -14.72 -5.74
N SER A 262 -20.75 -15.63 -4.98
CA SER A 262 -21.55 -16.73 -5.54
C SER A 262 -22.73 -16.25 -6.38
N ALA A 263 -23.44 -15.20 -5.93
CA ALA A 263 -24.59 -14.65 -6.65
C ALA A 263 -24.19 -14.03 -8.01
N LEU A 264 -22.94 -13.58 -8.14
CA LEU A 264 -22.39 -12.99 -9.34
C LEU A 264 -21.59 -13.98 -10.21
N GLY A 265 -21.50 -15.25 -9.80
CA GLY A 265 -20.71 -16.26 -10.50
C GLY A 265 -19.19 -16.06 -10.36
N GLY A 266 -18.74 -15.44 -9.27
CA GLY A 266 -17.32 -15.26 -8.95
C GLY A 266 -16.64 -16.55 -8.46
N GLU A 267 -15.30 -16.57 -8.53
CA GLU A 267 -14.43 -17.68 -8.12
C GLU A 267 -13.70 -17.40 -6.79
N GLY A 268 -14.26 -16.57 -5.92
CA GLY A 268 -13.72 -16.22 -4.60
C GLY A 268 -12.98 -14.89 -4.53
N HIS A 269 -12.96 -14.09 -5.59
CA HIS A 269 -12.20 -12.83 -5.65
C HIS A 269 -12.63 -11.83 -4.56
N MET A 270 -13.93 -11.70 -4.29
CA MET A 270 -14.40 -10.78 -3.24
C MET A 270 -13.92 -11.15 -1.84
N VAL A 271 -13.75 -12.45 -1.58
CA VAL A 271 -13.27 -12.95 -0.29
C VAL A 271 -11.80 -12.56 -0.12
N SER A 272 -10.98 -12.81 -1.15
CA SER A 272 -9.57 -12.42 -1.15
C SER A 272 -9.39 -10.90 -1.00
N ASP A 273 -10.18 -10.10 -1.72
CA ASP A 273 -10.13 -8.63 -1.63
C ASP A 273 -10.51 -8.12 -0.23
N LEU A 274 -11.55 -8.69 0.39
CA LEU A 274 -11.92 -8.35 1.76
C LEU A 274 -10.82 -8.71 2.75
N LEU A 275 -10.26 -9.92 2.65
CA LEU A 275 -9.22 -10.40 3.56
C LEU A 275 -7.95 -9.55 3.45
N LEU A 276 -7.51 -9.21 2.24
CA LEU A 276 -6.36 -8.32 2.03
C LEU A 276 -6.60 -6.94 2.63
N LYS A 277 -7.81 -6.39 2.46
CA LYS A 277 -8.17 -5.09 3.03
C LYS A 277 -8.18 -5.11 4.55
N VAL A 278 -8.78 -6.14 5.15
CA VAL A 278 -8.84 -6.30 6.61
C VAL A 278 -7.45 -6.59 7.19
N ALA A 279 -6.59 -7.31 6.47
CA ALA A 279 -5.25 -7.64 6.94
C ALA A 279 -4.36 -6.41 7.14
N GLU A 280 -4.68 -5.26 6.54
CA GLU A 280 -3.97 -4.02 6.81
C GLU A 280 -4.10 -3.57 8.27
N ASP A 281 -5.24 -3.88 8.91
CA ASP A 281 -5.56 -3.47 10.29
C ASP A 281 -5.54 -4.66 11.27
N ALA A 282 -5.97 -5.85 10.83
CA ALA A 282 -6.10 -7.08 11.61
C ALA A 282 -5.40 -8.30 10.95
N PRO A 283 -4.08 -8.24 10.71
CA PRO A 283 -3.38 -9.30 9.98
C PRO A 283 -3.36 -10.65 10.72
N PHE A 284 -3.41 -10.66 12.05
CA PHE A 284 -3.38 -11.89 12.85
C PHE A 284 -4.69 -12.66 12.78
N GLU A 285 -5.81 -11.95 12.80
CA GLU A 285 -7.15 -12.50 12.71
C GLU A 285 -7.41 -13.04 11.30
N VAL A 286 -6.96 -12.32 10.27
CA VAL A 286 -6.97 -12.82 8.88
C VAL A 286 -6.12 -14.08 8.76
N TRP A 287 -4.91 -14.11 9.32
CA TRP A 287 -4.08 -15.31 9.31
C TRP A 287 -4.77 -16.52 9.96
N ALA A 288 -5.40 -16.33 11.11
CA ALA A 288 -6.12 -17.40 11.79
C ALA A 288 -7.23 -18.00 10.91
N ILE A 289 -7.92 -17.17 10.11
CA ILE A 289 -8.93 -17.64 9.16
C ILE A 289 -8.29 -18.40 8.01
N LEU A 290 -7.26 -17.83 7.37
CA LEU A 290 -6.53 -18.48 6.27
C LEU A 290 -5.87 -19.79 6.69
N ASN A 291 -5.53 -19.94 7.97
CA ASN A 291 -4.87 -21.13 8.48
C ASN A 291 -5.83 -22.18 9.06
N SER A 292 -7.04 -21.79 9.47
CA SER A 292 -8.04 -22.72 10.00
C SER A 292 -8.84 -23.42 8.90
N ASP A 293 -8.86 -22.86 7.69
CA ASP A 293 -9.64 -23.38 6.59
C ASP A 293 -8.76 -23.84 5.42
N GLU A 294 -8.17 -25.04 5.56
CA GLU A 294 -7.35 -25.67 4.50
C GLU A 294 -8.10 -25.81 3.16
N SER A 295 -9.43 -25.75 3.18
CA SER A 295 -10.29 -25.93 2.00
C SER A 295 -10.62 -24.65 1.22
N LYS A 296 -10.36 -23.45 1.77
CA LYS A 296 -10.96 -22.21 1.24
C LYS A 296 -10.00 -21.19 0.63
N THR A 297 -8.69 -21.34 0.75
CA THR A 297 -7.76 -20.41 0.08
C THR A 297 -6.49 -21.13 -0.35
N GLU A 298 -6.49 -21.69 -1.56
CA GLU A 298 -5.28 -22.16 -2.25
C GLU A 298 -4.33 -21.01 -2.63
N ASP A 299 -4.73 -19.76 -2.39
CA ASP A 299 -3.91 -18.60 -2.72
C ASP A 299 -2.74 -18.45 -1.74
N SER A 300 -1.69 -19.22 -2.02
CA SER A 300 -0.38 -19.10 -1.38
C SER A 300 0.13 -17.66 -1.38
N ARG A 301 -0.22 -16.82 -2.37
CA ARG A 301 0.22 -15.41 -2.40
C ARG A 301 -0.42 -14.60 -1.29
N MET A 302 -1.71 -14.80 -1.02
CA MET A 302 -2.42 -14.08 0.04
C MET A 302 -1.87 -14.44 1.43
N LEU A 303 -1.65 -15.72 1.73
CA LEU A 303 -1.00 -16.13 2.99
C LEU A 303 0.33 -15.40 3.19
N VAL A 304 1.11 -15.37 2.13
CA VAL A 304 2.44 -14.78 2.10
C VAL A 304 2.36 -13.24 2.25
N ASP A 305 1.35 -12.57 1.69
CA ASP A 305 1.09 -11.13 1.89
C ASP A 305 0.64 -10.79 3.31
N VAL A 306 -0.27 -11.57 3.88
CA VAL A 306 -0.76 -11.40 5.27
C VAL A 306 0.38 -11.61 6.28
N ALA A 307 1.22 -12.63 6.09
CA ALA A 307 2.45 -12.82 6.87
C ALA A 307 3.32 -11.55 6.87
N GLY A 308 3.52 -10.93 5.70
CA GLY A 308 4.26 -9.67 5.59
C GLY A 308 3.62 -8.51 6.37
N LEU A 309 2.30 -8.47 6.51
CA LEU A 309 1.58 -7.48 7.31
C LEU A 309 1.68 -7.77 8.81
N MET A 310 1.57 -9.04 9.23
CA MET A 310 1.79 -9.44 10.63
C MET A 310 3.18 -9.01 11.10
N ALA A 311 4.21 -9.19 10.26
CA ALA A 311 5.59 -8.79 10.54
C ALA A 311 5.75 -7.27 10.77
N LYS A 312 4.90 -6.42 10.16
CA LYS A 312 4.94 -4.97 10.39
C LYS A 312 4.33 -4.58 11.75
N VAL A 313 3.36 -5.36 12.25
CA VAL A 313 2.61 -5.05 13.47
C VAL A 313 3.31 -5.61 14.70
N ASP A 314 3.66 -6.90 14.69
CA ASP A 314 4.35 -7.58 15.78
C ASP A 314 5.12 -8.79 15.21
N PRO A 315 6.37 -8.60 14.79
CA PRO A 315 7.11 -9.63 14.07
C PRO A 315 7.49 -10.82 14.95
N ALA A 316 7.69 -10.64 16.26
CA ALA A 316 7.98 -11.73 17.17
C ALA A 316 6.77 -12.66 17.29
N ARG A 317 5.57 -12.09 17.51
CA ARG A 317 4.32 -12.86 17.53
C ARG A 317 4.04 -13.51 16.18
N ALA A 318 4.29 -12.79 15.08
CA ALA A 318 4.13 -13.31 13.74
C ALA A 318 5.01 -14.55 13.50
N MET A 319 6.28 -14.50 13.90
CA MET A 319 7.22 -15.61 13.79
C MET A 319 6.75 -16.85 14.55
N SER A 320 6.30 -16.70 15.79
CA SER A 320 5.76 -17.83 16.56
C SER A 320 4.59 -18.49 15.83
N ILE A 321 3.64 -17.69 15.33
CA ILE A 321 2.45 -18.19 14.62
C ILE A 321 2.82 -18.92 13.31
N VAL A 322 3.71 -18.37 12.49
CA VAL A 322 4.07 -19.00 11.22
C VAL A 322 4.90 -20.28 11.41
N ILE A 323 5.75 -20.33 12.44
CA ILE A 323 6.48 -21.56 12.80
C ILE A 323 5.50 -22.65 13.26
N ASP A 324 4.55 -22.31 14.12
CA ASP A 324 3.54 -23.26 14.61
C ASP A 324 2.64 -23.79 13.47
N SER A 325 2.38 -22.97 12.46
CA SER A 325 1.63 -23.36 11.26
C SER A 325 2.38 -24.33 10.34
N ARG A 326 3.71 -24.50 10.53
CA ARG A 326 4.59 -25.34 9.70
C ARG A 326 4.59 -25.01 8.20
N LYS A 327 4.29 -23.76 7.84
CA LYS A 327 4.32 -23.27 6.45
C LYS A 327 5.65 -22.55 6.17
N PRO A 328 6.61 -23.17 5.45
CA PRO A 328 7.95 -22.61 5.29
C PRO A 328 7.94 -21.25 4.56
N GLU A 329 7.04 -21.05 3.61
CA GLU A 329 6.92 -19.79 2.86
C GLU A 329 6.54 -18.60 3.76
N GLY A 330 5.74 -18.88 4.80
CA GLY A 330 5.38 -17.88 5.81
C GLY A 330 6.56 -17.52 6.70
N ILE A 331 7.36 -18.50 7.11
CA ILE A 331 8.55 -18.31 7.96
C ILE A 331 9.55 -17.37 7.26
N GLU A 332 9.91 -17.68 6.02
CA GLU A 332 10.87 -16.86 5.26
C GLU A 332 10.39 -15.41 5.16
N ARG A 333 9.13 -15.21 4.73
CA ARG A 333 8.65 -13.85 4.43
C ARG A 333 8.47 -12.99 5.67
N VAL A 334 7.95 -13.54 6.77
CA VAL A 334 7.88 -12.81 8.05
C VAL A 334 9.29 -12.42 8.48
N PHE A 335 10.23 -13.37 8.45
CA PHE A 335 11.58 -13.15 8.95
C PHE A 335 12.37 -12.15 8.11
N VAL A 336 12.35 -12.29 6.78
CA VAL A 336 12.95 -11.32 5.85
C VAL A 336 12.35 -9.93 6.04
N ARG A 337 11.03 -9.83 6.25
CA ARG A 337 10.38 -8.53 6.49
C ARG A 337 10.80 -7.92 7.82
N TRP A 338 10.94 -8.73 8.86
CA TRP A 338 11.44 -8.29 10.16
C TRP A 338 12.88 -7.78 10.03
N LEU A 339 13.78 -8.55 9.40
CA LEU A 339 15.17 -8.15 9.16
C LEU A 339 15.29 -6.83 8.40
N GLN A 340 14.38 -6.54 7.47
CA GLN A 340 14.33 -5.25 6.76
C GLN A 340 13.93 -4.07 7.65
N PHE A 341 13.12 -4.30 8.67
CA PHE A 341 12.60 -3.26 9.56
C PHE A 341 13.51 -3.03 10.77
N ASP A 342 13.91 -4.12 11.43
CA ASP A 342 14.77 -4.10 12.61
C ASP A 342 15.69 -5.33 12.62
N PRO A 343 16.83 -5.28 11.90
CA PRO A 343 17.73 -6.42 11.77
C PRO A 343 18.32 -6.86 13.10
N LYS A 344 18.55 -5.91 14.04
CA LYS A 344 19.13 -6.20 15.35
C LYS A 344 18.14 -6.97 16.22
N ALA A 345 16.87 -6.56 16.25
CA ALA A 345 15.85 -7.28 17.01
C ALA A 345 15.58 -8.67 16.43
N ALA A 346 15.54 -8.81 15.10
CA ALA A 346 15.37 -10.10 14.44
C ALA A 346 16.54 -11.05 14.74
N GLU A 347 17.78 -10.54 14.68
CA GLU A 347 18.98 -11.33 15.01
C GLU A 347 18.98 -11.76 16.48
N LEU A 348 18.71 -10.84 17.41
CA LEU A 348 18.62 -11.18 18.82
C LEU A 348 17.54 -12.23 19.09
N TRP A 349 16.37 -12.08 18.47
CA TRP A 349 15.28 -13.05 18.58
C TRP A 349 15.69 -14.43 18.06
N TYR A 350 16.35 -14.50 16.90
CA TYR A 350 16.88 -15.74 16.34
C TYR A 350 17.87 -16.42 17.28
N GLN A 351 18.81 -15.68 17.86
CA GLN A 351 19.81 -16.22 18.80
C GLN A 351 19.16 -16.79 20.07
N ILE A 352 18.13 -16.12 20.60
CA ILE A 352 17.40 -16.58 21.79
C ILE A 352 16.71 -17.93 21.53
N HIS A 353 16.05 -18.08 20.37
CA HIS A 353 15.22 -19.25 20.06
C HIS A 353 15.95 -20.33 19.24
N LEU A 354 17.23 -20.12 18.89
CA LEU A 354 18.00 -20.99 18.01
C LEU A 354 17.96 -22.47 18.41
N LYS A 355 17.97 -22.77 19.72
CA LYS A 355 17.98 -24.14 20.23
C LYS A 355 16.64 -24.86 20.08
N GLU A 356 15.56 -24.11 19.90
CA GLU A 356 14.18 -24.62 19.82
C GLU A 356 13.79 -25.02 18.39
N PHE A 357 14.49 -24.48 17.39
CA PHE A 357 14.16 -24.71 15.99
C PHE A 357 14.67 -26.04 15.45
N SER A 358 13.81 -26.69 14.64
CA SER A 358 14.19 -27.80 13.78
C SER A 358 15.24 -27.36 12.75
N GLN A 359 16.02 -28.30 12.20
CA GLN A 359 17.02 -27.95 11.19
C GLN A 359 16.42 -27.30 9.92
N PRO A 360 15.30 -27.78 9.35
CA PRO A 360 14.66 -27.10 8.23
C PRO A 360 14.26 -25.65 8.54
N THR A 361 13.73 -25.39 9.75
CA THR A 361 13.39 -24.03 10.19
C THR A 361 14.64 -23.16 10.32
N LYS A 362 15.75 -23.70 10.83
CA LYS A 362 17.03 -22.96 10.91
C LYS A 362 17.54 -22.57 9.53
N ASP A 363 17.53 -23.53 8.60
CA ASP A 363 17.99 -23.29 7.22
C ASP A 363 17.15 -22.21 6.52
N GLU A 364 15.83 -22.17 6.75
CA GLU A 364 14.95 -21.12 6.24
C GLU A 364 15.25 -19.73 6.83
N LEU A 365 15.45 -19.65 8.15
CA LEU A 365 15.80 -18.39 8.83
C LEU A 365 17.17 -17.87 8.37
N VAL A 366 18.16 -18.77 8.25
CA VAL A 366 19.50 -18.46 7.72
C VAL A 366 19.43 -18.01 6.27
N SER A 367 18.59 -18.63 5.45
CA SER A 367 18.30 -18.18 4.08
C SER A 367 17.74 -16.75 4.07
N GLY A 368 16.88 -16.41 5.03
CA GLY A 368 16.37 -15.06 5.24
C GLY A 368 17.48 -14.03 5.50
N PHE A 369 18.45 -14.34 6.36
CA PHE A 369 19.63 -13.48 6.58
C PHE A 369 20.43 -13.29 5.28
N ALA A 370 20.73 -14.39 4.57
CA ALA A 370 21.48 -14.32 3.32
C ALA A 370 20.78 -13.45 2.28
N LYS A 371 19.47 -13.63 2.08
CA LYS A 371 18.65 -12.84 1.15
C LYS A 371 18.65 -11.34 1.48
N VAL A 372 18.57 -10.98 2.76
CA VAL A 372 18.67 -9.57 3.16
C VAL A 372 20.07 -9.02 2.90
N SER A 373 21.13 -9.78 3.19
CA SER A 373 22.51 -9.40 2.88
C SER A 373 22.76 -9.21 1.38
N ILE A 374 22.18 -10.06 0.52
CA ILE A 374 22.21 -9.89 -0.93
C ILE A 374 21.56 -8.56 -1.34
N ARG A 375 20.36 -8.27 -0.82
CA ARG A 375 19.61 -7.03 -1.13
C ARG A 375 20.34 -5.77 -0.67
N THR A 376 21.03 -5.83 0.48
CA THR A 376 21.85 -4.71 0.99
C THR A 376 23.25 -4.67 0.38
N LYS A 377 23.54 -5.53 -0.61
CA LYS A 377 24.83 -5.65 -1.31
C LYS A 377 26.01 -6.06 -0.42
N ASN A 378 25.74 -6.65 0.74
CA ASN A 378 26.76 -7.22 1.59
C ASN A 378 26.97 -8.71 1.24
N LEU A 379 27.63 -8.96 0.10
CA LEU A 379 27.80 -10.31 -0.44
C LEU A 379 28.72 -11.20 0.42
N GLU A 380 29.62 -10.61 1.18
CA GLU A 380 30.48 -11.37 2.10
C GLU A 380 29.63 -12.00 3.23
N ASP A 381 28.78 -11.20 3.88
CA ASP A 381 27.90 -11.73 4.92
C ASP A 381 26.86 -12.68 4.35
N ALA A 382 26.36 -12.45 3.12
CA ALA A 382 25.49 -13.40 2.44
C ALA A 382 26.15 -14.79 2.30
N ARG A 383 27.45 -14.86 1.95
CA ARG A 383 28.19 -16.12 1.85
C ARG A 383 28.37 -16.79 3.22
N LYS A 384 28.71 -16.02 4.27
CA LYS A 384 28.81 -16.56 5.65
C LYS A 384 27.49 -17.21 6.10
N TRP A 385 26.36 -16.59 5.78
CA TRP A 385 25.04 -17.17 6.05
C TRP A 385 24.76 -18.39 5.17
N ALA A 386 25.06 -18.34 3.87
CA ALA A 386 24.87 -19.49 2.99
C ALA A 386 25.64 -20.74 3.45
N GLU A 387 26.88 -20.58 3.91
CA GLU A 387 27.71 -21.67 4.47
C GLU A 387 27.09 -22.33 5.70
N SER A 388 26.26 -21.59 6.44
CA SER A 388 25.56 -22.06 7.65
C SER A 388 24.29 -22.88 7.34
N ILE A 389 23.80 -22.88 6.09
CA ILE A 389 22.62 -23.65 5.65
C ILE A 389 23.01 -25.12 5.48
N VAL A 390 22.39 -26.05 6.21
CA VAL A 390 22.73 -27.48 6.13
C VAL A 390 22.13 -28.15 4.90
N ASP A 391 20.88 -27.82 4.55
CA ASP A 391 20.25 -28.34 3.33
C ASP A 391 21.00 -27.90 2.06
N ALA A 392 21.47 -28.87 1.29
CA ALA A 392 22.30 -28.62 0.11
C ALA A 392 21.53 -27.95 -1.03
N SER A 393 20.22 -28.17 -1.13
CA SER A 393 19.39 -27.57 -2.17
C SER A 393 19.15 -26.09 -1.87
N ALA A 394 18.74 -25.77 -0.64
CA ALA A 394 18.57 -24.40 -0.16
C ALA A 394 19.89 -23.61 -0.23
N ARG A 395 21.00 -24.21 0.21
CA ARG A 395 22.34 -23.60 0.10
C ARG A 395 22.67 -23.24 -1.35
N LYS A 396 22.52 -24.20 -2.27
CA LYS A 396 22.81 -23.99 -3.70
C LYS A 396 21.94 -22.90 -4.31
N GLN A 397 20.67 -22.80 -3.89
CA GLN A 397 19.79 -21.72 -4.32
C GLN A 397 20.34 -20.36 -3.89
N ILE A 398 20.67 -20.19 -2.62
CA ILE A 398 21.23 -18.93 -2.08
C ILE A 398 22.58 -18.60 -2.74
N GLU A 399 23.47 -19.57 -2.93
CA GLU A 399 24.73 -19.38 -3.65
C GLU A 399 24.49 -18.89 -5.10
N GLY A 400 23.46 -19.41 -5.76
CA GLY A 400 23.04 -18.95 -7.09
C GLY A 400 22.51 -17.51 -7.09
N GLU A 401 21.76 -17.10 -6.06
CA GLU A 401 21.30 -15.72 -5.87
C GLU A 401 22.48 -14.77 -5.59
N ILE A 402 23.45 -15.19 -4.75
CA ILE A 402 24.69 -14.44 -4.49
C ILE A 402 25.47 -14.24 -5.78
N TRP A 403 25.68 -15.31 -6.55
CA TRP A 403 26.41 -15.26 -7.82
C TRP A 403 25.71 -14.33 -8.83
N THR A 404 24.38 -14.35 -8.87
CA THR A 404 23.60 -13.44 -9.73
C THR A 404 23.78 -11.98 -9.32
N ALA A 405 23.70 -11.67 -8.02
CA ALA A 405 23.88 -10.31 -7.51
C ALA A 405 25.31 -9.78 -7.70
N GLU A 406 26.31 -10.66 -7.54
CA GLU A 406 27.71 -10.35 -7.82
C GLU A 406 27.93 -10.02 -9.29
N ARG A 407 27.40 -10.85 -10.19
CA ARG A 407 27.42 -10.62 -11.64
C ARG A 407 26.81 -9.28 -12.02
N ASP A 408 25.64 -8.95 -11.48
CA ASP A 408 24.92 -7.73 -11.82
C ASP A 408 25.67 -6.48 -11.32
N THR A 409 26.31 -6.58 -10.15
CA THR A 409 27.19 -5.52 -9.62
C THR A 409 28.41 -5.32 -10.51
N LEU A 410 29.08 -6.41 -10.89
CA LEU A 410 30.23 -6.39 -11.79
C LEU A 410 29.87 -5.78 -13.14
N ARG A 411 28.77 -6.22 -13.75
CA ARG A 411 28.30 -5.68 -15.04
C ARG A 411 28.07 -4.18 -14.97
N LYS A 412 27.52 -3.69 -13.86
CA LYS A 412 27.32 -2.24 -13.66
C LYS A 412 28.64 -1.49 -13.57
N GLU A 413 29.61 -2.02 -12.82
CA GLU A 413 30.95 -1.44 -12.67
C GLU A 413 31.69 -1.45 -14.01
N ALA A 414 31.78 -2.61 -14.67
CA ALA A 414 32.40 -2.76 -15.98
C ALA A 414 31.69 -1.96 -17.08
N SER A 415 30.39 -1.69 -16.94
CA SER A 415 29.69 -0.77 -17.86
C SER A 415 30.05 0.69 -17.62
N THR A 416 30.43 1.06 -16.40
CA THR A 416 30.75 2.44 -16.02
C THR A 416 32.23 2.75 -16.31
N ASP A 417 33.13 1.89 -15.85
CA ASP A 417 34.57 1.97 -16.05
C ASP A 417 35.13 0.59 -16.46
N PRO A 418 34.97 0.18 -17.73
CA PRO A 418 35.35 -1.15 -18.18
C PRO A 418 36.84 -1.45 -17.95
N ALA A 419 37.71 -0.49 -18.29
CA ALA A 419 39.15 -0.63 -18.17
C ALA A 419 39.59 -0.70 -16.72
N GLY A 420 39.08 0.18 -15.86
CA GLY A 420 39.39 0.17 -14.43
C GLY A 420 38.90 -1.10 -13.74
N THR A 421 37.68 -1.57 -14.03
CA THR A 421 37.16 -2.83 -13.47
C THR A 421 37.99 -4.04 -13.88
N VAL A 422 38.31 -4.17 -15.17
CA VAL A 422 39.13 -5.28 -15.68
C VAL A 422 40.54 -5.21 -15.09
N GLN A 423 41.15 -4.02 -15.04
CA GLN A 423 42.47 -3.84 -14.44
C GLN A 423 42.49 -4.21 -12.96
N ALA A 424 41.46 -3.82 -12.19
CA ALA A 424 41.35 -4.16 -10.78
C ALA A 424 41.24 -5.68 -10.54
N ILE A 425 40.52 -6.40 -11.40
CA ILE A 425 40.45 -7.88 -11.32
C ILE A 425 41.82 -8.49 -11.67
N VAL A 426 42.48 -7.95 -12.70
CA VAL A 426 43.81 -8.42 -13.14
C VAL A 426 44.87 -8.18 -12.08
N SER A 427 44.88 -7.01 -11.41
CA SER A 427 45.84 -6.68 -10.35
C SER A 427 45.56 -7.40 -9.03
N GLY A 428 44.36 -7.96 -8.85
CA GLY A 428 43.92 -8.53 -7.57
C GLY A 428 43.47 -7.48 -6.55
N GLU A 429 43.27 -6.24 -6.99
CA GLU A 429 42.74 -5.14 -6.16
C GLU A 429 41.21 -5.20 -6.05
N SER A 430 40.52 -5.97 -6.91
CA SER A 430 39.07 -6.17 -6.84
C SER A 430 38.68 -7.26 -5.84
N ASN A 431 37.45 -7.19 -5.32
CA ASN A 431 36.85 -8.24 -4.49
C ASN A 431 36.32 -9.44 -5.30
N TYR A 432 36.38 -9.39 -6.64
CA TYR A 432 35.94 -10.47 -7.51
C TYR A 432 37.05 -11.49 -7.72
N ALA A 433 36.70 -12.77 -7.69
CA ALA A 433 37.59 -13.85 -8.11
C ALA A 433 37.93 -13.77 -9.61
N ASP A 434 39.09 -14.31 -10.01
CA ASP A 434 39.61 -14.20 -11.38
C ASP A 434 38.64 -14.68 -12.48
N TYR A 435 37.76 -15.64 -12.19
CA TYR A 435 36.80 -16.14 -13.18
C TYR A 435 35.77 -15.08 -13.61
N TRP A 436 35.55 -14.04 -12.80
CA TRP A 436 34.71 -12.90 -13.16
C TRP A 436 35.30 -12.02 -14.25
N LEU A 437 36.60 -12.14 -14.52
CA LEU A 437 37.27 -11.42 -15.61
C LEU A 437 36.62 -11.70 -16.97
N GLU A 438 36.13 -12.92 -17.19
CA GLU A 438 35.40 -13.27 -18.42
C GLU A 438 34.15 -12.39 -18.57
N GLU A 439 33.34 -12.27 -17.52
CA GLU A 439 32.09 -11.50 -17.55
C GLU A 439 32.34 -9.99 -17.68
N ALA A 440 33.34 -9.46 -16.97
CA ALA A 440 33.76 -8.07 -17.08
C ALA A 440 34.20 -7.75 -18.53
N MET A 441 35.01 -8.63 -19.12
CA MET A 441 35.44 -8.48 -20.51
C MET A 441 34.30 -8.64 -21.51
N VAL A 442 33.37 -9.60 -21.33
CA VAL A 442 32.18 -9.73 -22.19
C VAL A 442 31.38 -8.43 -22.16
N THR A 443 31.20 -7.83 -20.98
CA THR A 443 30.51 -6.55 -20.81
C THR A 443 31.24 -5.42 -21.54
N TRP A 444 32.57 -5.34 -21.44
CA TRP A 444 33.34 -4.32 -22.15
C TRP A 444 33.30 -4.51 -23.67
N VAL A 445 33.61 -5.72 -24.13
CA VAL A 445 33.69 -6.07 -25.55
C VAL A 445 32.36 -5.82 -26.26
N SER A 446 31.23 -6.12 -25.61
CA SER A 446 29.90 -5.83 -26.17
C SER A 446 29.57 -4.34 -26.26
N LYS A 447 30.19 -3.50 -25.40
CA LYS A 447 30.00 -2.05 -25.39
C LYS A 447 30.94 -1.31 -26.36
N ASP A 448 32.22 -1.67 -26.36
CA ASP A 448 33.28 -1.02 -27.16
C ASP A 448 34.38 -2.04 -27.50
N PHE A 449 34.10 -2.86 -28.52
CA PHE A 449 34.99 -3.93 -28.98
C PHE A 449 36.41 -3.43 -29.28
N ASN A 450 36.53 -2.30 -29.97
CA ASN A 450 37.82 -1.76 -30.40
C ASN A 450 38.69 -1.41 -29.20
N LYS A 451 38.15 -0.68 -28.21
CA LYS A 451 38.92 -0.35 -27.01
C LYS A 451 39.27 -1.57 -26.16
N ALA A 452 38.36 -2.53 -26.05
CA ALA A 452 38.66 -3.78 -25.35
C ALA A 452 39.79 -4.56 -26.05
N GLN A 453 39.81 -4.56 -27.39
CA GLN A 453 40.86 -5.19 -28.18
C GLN A 453 42.20 -4.43 -28.07
N GLU A 454 42.19 -3.10 -28.16
CA GLU A 454 43.37 -2.24 -27.94
C GLU A 454 43.98 -2.52 -26.56
N TRP A 455 43.15 -2.49 -25.51
CA TRP A 455 43.59 -2.82 -24.15
C TRP A 455 44.22 -4.21 -24.07
N TYR A 456 43.60 -5.23 -24.69
CA TYR A 456 44.17 -6.57 -24.71
C TYR A 456 45.52 -6.61 -25.43
N GLN A 457 45.67 -5.94 -26.57
CA GLN A 457 46.93 -5.87 -27.32
C GLN A 457 48.06 -5.20 -26.53
N GLU A 458 47.73 -4.20 -25.71
CA GLU A 458 48.69 -3.52 -24.83
C GLU A 458 49.09 -4.38 -23.63
N ASN A 459 48.17 -5.18 -23.10
CA ASN A 459 48.35 -5.87 -21.81
C ASN A 459 48.61 -7.38 -21.91
N TRP A 460 48.36 -8.06 -23.04
CA TRP A 460 48.38 -9.52 -23.10
C TRP A 460 49.72 -10.16 -22.70
N LYS A 461 50.85 -9.47 -22.92
CA LYS A 461 52.18 -9.97 -22.56
C LYS A 461 52.43 -9.97 -21.05
N SER A 462 51.78 -9.08 -20.31
CA SER A 462 51.91 -8.96 -18.86
C SER A 462 50.79 -9.67 -18.10
N LEU A 463 49.72 -10.10 -18.79
CA LEU A 463 48.64 -10.86 -18.16
C LEU A 463 49.13 -12.24 -17.68
N PRO A 464 48.89 -12.60 -16.39
CA PRO A 464 49.11 -13.96 -15.91
C PRO A 464 48.34 -14.98 -16.77
N ALA A 465 48.93 -16.15 -16.99
CA ALA A 465 48.35 -17.17 -17.86
C ALA A 465 46.98 -17.65 -17.38
N GLU A 466 46.75 -17.70 -16.06
CA GLU A 466 45.44 -18.02 -15.50
C GLU A 466 44.37 -16.94 -15.76
N LYS A 467 44.74 -15.69 -16.04
CA LYS A 467 43.82 -14.58 -16.33
C LYS A 467 43.60 -14.38 -17.82
N SER A 468 44.65 -14.51 -18.63
CA SER A 468 44.57 -14.32 -20.09
C SER A 468 43.56 -15.24 -20.77
N GLN A 469 43.37 -16.45 -20.25
CA GLN A 469 42.35 -17.38 -20.74
C GLN A 469 40.91 -16.89 -20.57
N TYR A 470 40.59 -16.10 -19.53
CA TYR A 470 39.24 -15.55 -19.33
C TYR A 470 38.96 -14.42 -20.31
N VAL A 471 39.99 -13.61 -20.61
CA VAL A 471 39.91 -12.60 -21.67
C VAL A 471 39.69 -13.26 -23.02
N ALA A 472 40.44 -14.32 -23.33
CA ALA A 472 40.25 -15.11 -24.55
C ALA A 472 38.85 -15.73 -24.63
N ALA A 473 38.33 -16.28 -23.53
CA ALA A 473 36.97 -16.81 -23.46
C ALA A 473 35.89 -15.74 -23.73
N ALA A 474 36.10 -14.51 -23.26
CA ALA A 474 35.21 -13.38 -23.53
C ALA A 474 35.17 -13.02 -25.02
N PHE A 475 36.33 -12.89 -25.67
CA PHE A 475 36.40 -12.64 -27.12
C PHE A 475 35.84 -13.79 -27.94
N ALA A 476 36.06 -15.06 -27.53
CA ALA A 476 35.44 -16.21 -28.17
C ALA A 476 33.91 -16.14 -28.08
N THR A 477 33.37 -15.76 -26.92
CA THR A 477 31.93 -15.59 -26.69
C THR A 477 31.33 -14.48 -27.55
N GLN A 478 32.01 -13.34 -27.66
CA GLN A 478 31.60 -12.27 -28.56
C GLN A 478 31.58 -12.73 -30.03
N ALA A 479 32.64 -13.39 -30.49
CA ALA A 479 32.73 -13.87 -31.87
C ALA A 479 31.62 -14.89 -32.19
N MET A 480 31.30 -15.79 -31.25
CA MET A 480 30.13 -16.67 -31.37
C MET A 480 28.82 -15.89 -31.48
N GLY A 481 28.63 -14.84 -30.66
CA GLY A 481 27.45 -13.99 -30.72
C GLY A 481 27.29 -13.24 -32.04
N GLN A 482 28.38 -13.03 -32.77
CA GLN A 482 28.40 -12.44 -34.12
C GLN A 482 28.30 -13.50 -35.24
N GLY A 483 28.24 -14.79 -34.90
CA GLY A 483 28.22 -15.90 -35.85
C GLY A 483 29.59 -16.26 -36.44
N ASP A 484 30.68 -15.64 -36.00
CA ASP A 484 32.05 -15.92 -36.46
C ASP A 484 32.68 -17.04 -35.63
N THR A 485 32.30 -18.28 -35.94
CA THR A 485 32.80 -19.47 -35.26
C THR A 485 34.28 -19.73 -35.52
N ALA A 486 34.83 -19.23 -36.65
CA ALA A 486 36.25 -19.35 -36.97
C ALA A 486 37.11 -18.51 -36.03
N THR A 487 36.76 -17.23 -35.85
CA THR A 487 37.43 -16.35 -34.89
C THR A 487 37.23 -16.87 -33.46
N ALA A 488 36.05 -17.39 -33.11
CA ALA A 488 35.83 -18.02 -31.81
C ALA A 488 36.79 -19.19 -31.54
N ARG A 489 37.05 -20.05 -32.53
CA ARG A 489 38.04 -21.15 -32.42
C ARG A 489 39.46 -20.63 -32.24
N GLN A 490 39.84 -19.55 -32.92
CA GLN A 490 41.16 -18.91 -32.73
C GLN A 490 41.32 -18.47 -31.28
N TRP A 491 40.33 -17.77 -30.72
CA TRP A 491 40.37 -17.36 -29.32
C TRP A 491 40.37 -18.54 -28.34
N ALA A 492 39.59 -19.59 -28.62
CA ALA A 492 39.57 -20.81 -27.80
C ALA A 492 40.94 -21.51 -27.73
N SER A 493 41.82 -21.34 -28.72
CA SER A 493 43.17 -21.92 -28.72
C SER A 493 44.08 -21.33 -27.63
N TYR A 494 43.79 -20.12 -27.14
CA TYR A 494 44.53 -19.47 -26.06
C TYR A 494 44.05 -19.89 -24.65
N ILE A 495 42.97 -20.66 -24.55
CA ILE A 495 42.42 -21.13 -23.26
C ILE A 495 43.17 -22.38 -22.80
N ARG A 496 43.86 -22.30 -21.65
CA ARG A 496 44.66 -23.40 -21.11
C ARG A 496 43.88 -24.30 -20.15
N ASN A 497 42.95 -23.75 -19.38
CA ASN A 497 42.12 -24.53 -18.47
C ASN A 497 41.20 -25.47 -19.26
N THR A 498 41.34 -26.77 -19.03
CA THR A 498 40.58 -27.82 -19.73
C THR A 498 39.08 -27.63 -19.62
N LYS A 499 38.56 -27.28 -18.45
CA LYS A 499 37.11 -27.12 -18.21
C LYS A 499 36.56 -25.90 -18.95
N THR A 500 37.25 -24.76 -18.88
CA THR A 500 36.87 -23.54 -19.61
C THR A 500 36.94 -23.78 -21.12
N LYS A 501 38.00 -24.42 -21.60
CA LYS A 501 38.19 -24.75 -23.01
C LYS A 501 37.06 -25.64 -23.53
N GLN A 502 36.76 -26.74 -22.84
CA GLN A 502 35.68 -27.65 -23.21
C GLN A 502 34.31 -26.94 -23.25
N ARG A 503 34.02 -26.04 -22.30
CA ARG A 503 32.78 -25.25 -22.29
C ARG A 503 32.69 -24.36 -23.54
N ILE A 504 33.75 -23.63 -23.87
CA ILE A 504 33.77 -22.74 -25.04
C ILE A 504 33.71 -23.54 -26.34
N GLU A 505 34.46 -24.63 -26.48
CA GLU A 505 34.42 -25.51 -27.66
C GLU A 505 33.04 -26.15 -27.86
N ALA A 506 32.36 -26.57 -26.78
CA ALA A 506 31.00 -27.08 -26.85
C ALA A 506 30.00 -26.00 -27.30
N ALA A 507 30.17 -24.75 -26.84
CA ALA A 507 29.35 -23.62 -27.27
C ALA A 507 29.58 -23.29 -28.75
N ILE A 508 30.83 -23.32 -29.23
CA ILE A 508 31.18 -23.14 -30.65
C ILE A 508 30.51 -24.22 -31.49
N ALA A 509 30.65 -25.50 -31.11
CA ALA A 509 30.04 -26.61 -31.84
C ALA A 509 28.50 -26.52 -31.88
N LYS A 510 27.87 -25.98 -30.83
CA LYS A 510 26.42 -25.71 -30.82
C LYS A 510 26.06 -24.59 -31.81
N ALA A 511 26.81 -23.48 -31.84
CA ALA A 511 26.59 -22.37 -32.76
C ALA A 511 26.79 -22.78 -34.24
N GLU A 512 27.81 -23.59 -34.52
CA GLU A 512 28.07 -24.15 -35.86
C GLU A 512 26.88 -24.98 -36.39
N ARG A 513 26.25 -25.78 -35.52
CA ARG A 513 25.04 -26.54 -35.87
C ARG A 513 23.83 -25.65 -36.14
N GLN A 514 23.74 -24.50 -35.47
CA GLN A 514 22.62 -23.57 -35.64
C GLN A 514 22.74 -22.73 -36.91
N ASN A 515 23.96 -22.39 -37.33
CA ASN A 515 24.22 -21.60 -38.55
C ASN A 515 24.25 -22.45 -39.83
N GLY A 516 24.36 -23.78 -39.72
CA GLY A 516 24.36 -24.71 -40.86
C GLY A 516 22.97 -25.21 -41.28
N ASN A 517 21.92 -24.88 -40.52
CA ASN A 517 20.50 -25.07 -40.87
C ASN A 517 19.93 -23.76 -41.38
#